data_AF-D3BF18-F1
#
_entry.id   AF-D3BF18-F1
#
_cell.length_a   1.000
_cell.length_b   1.000
_cell.length_c   1.000
_cell.angle_alpha   90.00
_cell.angle_beta   90.00
_cell.angle_gamma   90.00
#
_symmetry.space_group_name_H-M   'P 1'
#
loop_
_entity.id
_entity.type
_entity.pdbx_description
1 polymer ?
#
loop_
_entity_poly.entity_id
_entity_poly.type
_entity_poly.pdbx_seq_one_letter_code
_entity_poly.pdbx_strand_id
1 'polypeptide(L)'
;MKRKHQISKSSNDYDDNDELLQLAVTLDYHENGEQQQPQTISLSSGESLTKEQLLLKVIDLHPEYAIAYYKLALLLKRDYRRSSIILRSGRSMTVQKLFMKSIECDPTHSNSYHKLANTLSGDDDNDKSVGLGGKSMTVQQLYLKAIECDPTNSRSYYKLAITLSDGETITLNDGQSMTEQRLYLKSIEYDPTNSNPYHNLATILSDGESITLNDGQSMTVQQLYLKSIECDPTDCSSYIDLASTLSDGESITLNNGQSMTERQLYLKAIECDPNESDSYYNLAKVLSRNESITLHNGQSMTKQQLYLKSIEFSPNDSDSYINLAKTLSRHESITFNDGESITKQQLLLEAIECDPTNSKPYHNIATTLLDGESITLHNGQSMTKQQLYVKSIECEPTNSKSYYNLAATLSRGESITLNNGQSMTIQRLYLKAIECEPTDFKPYYNLAATLSSGKTITLNNGQSMTNQRLYLKAIECNPTYSPSYNNLATTLTFKTSITLNNGQSMTEQQLYLKSIEYDPADPDPYFNLANTLSLYETVTLHNDVKMTKQQLLLESLRLDDTQASVFKSIGLTLLNNKQTITLPNGEQMSRRQLIQKARE
;
A
#
# COMPACT_ATOMS: atom_id res chain seq x y z
N MET A 1 -10.36 83.28 -37.01
CA MET A 1 -10.74 83.23 -35.58
C MET A 1 -10.41 81.84 -35.04
N LYS A 2 -9.43 81.74 -34.14
CA LYS A 2 -9.12 80.51 -33.37
C LYS A 2 -10.25 80.28 -32.36
N ARG A 3 -10.84 79.08 -32.30
CA ARG A 3 -11.64 78.63 -31.16
C ARG A 3 -10.88 77.51 -30.44
N LYS A 4 -10.37 77.84 -29.25
CA LYS A 4 -9.91 76.88 -28.25
C LYS A 4 -11.13 76.12 -27.74
N HIS A 5 -11.14 74.78 -27.82
CA HIS A 5 -11.92 73.98 -26.91
C HIS A 5 -11.03 73.65 -25.71
N GLN A 6 -11.26 74.37 -24.61
CA GLN A 6 -10.90 73.93 -23.27
C GLN A 6 -11.90 72.84 -22.89
N ILE A 7 -11.41 71.62 -22.70
CA ILE A 7 -12.12 70.58 -21.96
C ILE A 7 -11.88 70.90 -20.48
N SER A 8 -12.89 71.43 -19.81
CA SER A 8 -12.93 71.49 -18.34
C SER A 8 -13.27 70.09 -17.84
N LYS A 9 -12.27 69.37 -17.30
CA LYS A 9 -12.55 68.23 -16.40
C LYS A 9 -13.22 68.80 -15.14
N SER A 10 -14.39 68.28 -14.78
CA SER A 10 -15.13 68.73 -13.59
C SER A 10 -14.47 68.16 -12.32
N SER A 11 -14.62 68.80 -11.15
CA SER A 11 -14.05 68.26 -9.90
C SER A 11 -14.69 66.93 -9.48
N ASN A 12 -15.93 66.67 -9.90
CA ASN A 12 -16.63 65.40 -9.62
C ASN A 12 -15.99 64.21 -10.35
N ASP A 13 -15.41 64.41 -11.54
CA ASP A 13 -14.71 63.33 -12.26
C ASP A 13 -13.41 62.91 -11.55
N TYR A 14 -12.81 63.80 -10.74
CA TYR A 14 -11.62 63.49 -9.96
C TYR A 14 -11.97 62.70 -8.70
N ASP A 15 -13.04 63.08 -8.01
CA ASP A 15 -13.52 62.39 -6.80
C ASP A 15 -14.01 60.96 -7.11
N ASP A 16 -14.73 60.76 -8.22
CA ASP A 16 -15.21 59.43 -8.63
C ASP A 16 -14.05 58.49 -9.05
N ASN A 17 -12.96 59.02 -9.63
CA ASN A 17 -11.80 58.21 -10.02
C ASN A 17 -11.01 57.73 -8.80
N ASP A 18 -10.82 58.59 -7.81
CA ASP A 18 -10.16 58.23 -6.55
C ASP A 18 -11.02 57.25 -5.74
N GLU A 19 -12.36 57.39 -5.77
CA GLU A 19 -13.29 56.43 -5.16
C GLU A 19 -13.18 55.04 -5.81
N LEU A 20 -13.15 54.94 -7.15
CA LEU A 20 -12.99 53.67 -7.87
C LEU A 20 -11.68 52.97 -7.52
N LEU A 21 -10.58 53.71 -7.41
CA LEU A 21 -9.28 53.17 -7.03
C LEU A 21 -9.26 52.69 -5.58
N GLN A 22 -9.84 53.48 -4.65
CA GLN A 22 -9.97 53.08 -3.24
C GLN A 22 -10.81 51.81 -3.09
N LEU A 23 -11.96 51.74 -3.76
CA LEU A 23 -12.80 50.54 -3.77
C LEU A 23 -12.06 49.35 -4.36
N ALA A 24 -11.29 49.54 -5.44
CA ALA A 24 -10.48 48.47 -6.01
C ALA A 24 -9.35 48.00 -5.08
N VAL A 25 -8.77 48.88 -4.26
CA VAL A 25 -7.79 48.52 -3.21
C VAL A 25 -8.47 47.68 -2.13
N THR A 26 -9.63 48.09 -1.63
CA THR A 26 -10.34 47.43 -0.52
C THR A 26 -11.17 46.21 -0.93
N LEU A 27 -11.23 45.88 -2.23
CA LEU A 27 -11.85 44.65 -2.71
C LEU A 27 -11.10 43.43 -2.15
N ASP A 28 -11.53 42.92 -1.01
CA ASP A 28 -10.99 41.69 -0.46
C ASP A 28 -11.56 40.47 -1.20
N TYR A 29 -10.67 39.52 -1.46
CA TYR A 29 -11.00 38.20 -1.95
C TYR A 29 -10.41 37.18 -0.99
N HIS A 30 -11.26 36.58 -0.16
CA HIS A 30 -10.89 35.41 0.61
C HIS A 30 -10.90 34.19 -0.32
N GLU A 31 -9.85 33.37 -0.25
CA GLU A 31 -9.71 32.14 -1.04
C GLU A 31 -10.69 31.04 -0.60
N ASN A 32 -11.34 31.20 0.55
CA ASN A 32 -12.24 30.21 1.12
C ASN A 32 -13.68 30.43 0.62
N GLY A 33 -14.04 29.69 -0.44
CA GLY A 33 -15.27 28.88 -0.52
C GLY A 33 -16.66 29.52 -0.56
N GLU A 34 -16.86 30.80 -0.24
CA GLU A 34 -18.23 31.35 -0.27
C GLU A 34 -18.64 31.82 -1.68
N GLN A 35 -19.66 31.17 -2.24
CA GLN A 35 -20.46 31.69 -3.35
C GLN A 35 -21.21 32.96 -2.91
N GLN A 36 -20.49 34.06 -2.78
CA GLN A 36 -21.13 35.36 -2.63
C GLN A 36 -21.76 35.71 -3.98
N GLN A 37 -23.09 35.88 -3.98
CA GLN A 37 -23.85 36.52 -5.05
C GLN A 37 -23.13 37.80 -5.54
N PRO A 38 -23.34 38.26 -6.79
CA PRO A 38 -22.68 39.46 -7.28
C PRO A 38 -22.97 40.64 -6.35
N GLN A 39 -22.02 40.93 -5.45
CA GLN A 39 -22.07 42.11 -4.60
C GLN A 39 -21.99 43.31 -5.54
N THR A 40 -23.12 44.00 -5.64
CA THR A 40 -23.25 45.27 -6.33
C THR A 40 -22.65 46.35 -5.43
N ILE A 41 -21.62 47.02 -5.94
CA ILE A 41 -20.92 48.11 -5.26
C ILE A 41 -21.56 49.41 -5.75
N SER A 42 -22.13 50.17 -4.82
CA SER A 42 -22.73 51.47 -5.12
C SER A 42 -21.67 52.55 -4.97
N LEU A 43 -21.50 53.37 -6.00
CA LEU A 43 -20.64 54.55 -5.98
C LEU A 43 -21.37 55.75 -5.35
N SER A 44 -20.60 56.74 -4.88
CA SER A 44 -21.14 58.00 -4.37
C SER A 44 -21.96 58.78 -5.41
N SER A 45 -21.73 58.53 -6.70
CA SER A 45 -22.51 59.03 -7.85
C SER A 45 -23.87 58.35 -8.04
N GLY A 46 -24.18 57.29 -7.30
CA GLY A 46 -25.44 56.52 -7.38
C GLY A 46 -25.43 55.40 -8.43
N GLU A 47 -24.32 55.20 -9.16
CA GLU A 47 -24.14 54.07 -10.07
C GLU A 47 -23.81 52.78 -9.28
N SER A 48 -24.40 51.65 -9.68
CA SER A 48 -24.11 50.33 -9.10
C SER A 48 -23.32 49.47 -10.08
N LEU A 49 -22.15 48.98 -9.66
CA LEU A 49 -21.24 48.15 -10.47
C LEU A 49 -21.03 46.78 -9.85
N THR A 50 -20.83 45.75 -10.68
CA THR A 50 -20.28 44.48 -10.19
C THR A 50 -18.78 44.61 -9.91
N LYS A 51 -18.20 43.69 -9.12
CA LYS A 51 -16.73 43.63 -8.91
C LYS A 51 -15.96 43.55 -10.23
N GLU A 52 -16.46 42.81 -11.21
CA GLU A 52 -15.88 42.71 -12.56
C GLU A 52 -15.88 44.07 -13.27
N GLN A 53 -17.05 44.75 -13.29
CA GLN A 53 -17.21 46.04 -13.96
C GLN A 53 -16.37 47.13 -13.31
N LEU A 54 -16.27 47.13 -11.99
CA LEU A 54 -15.40 48.03 -11.23
C LEU A 54 -13.93 47.84 -11.64
N LEU A 55 -13.43 46.60 -11.64
CA LEU A 55 -12.04 46.30 -12.01
C LEU A 55 -11.76 46.64 -13.48
N LEU A 56 -12.69 46.39 -14.40
CA LEU A 56 -12.57 46.78 -15.80
C LEU A 56 -12.49 48.30 -15.96
N LYS A 57 -13.37 49.06 -15.27
CA LYS A 57 -13.32 50.54 -15.27
C LYS A 57 -11.98 51.05 -14.73
N VAL A 58 -11.47 50.46 -13.64
CA VAL A 58 -10.17 50.84 -13.07
C VAL A 58 -9.02 50.54 -14.04
N ILE A 59 -9.04 49.41 -14.74
CA ILE A 59 -8.05 49.11 -15.78
C ILE A 59 -8.11 50.11 -16.93
N ASP A 60 -9.30 50.55 -17.32
CA ASP A 60 -9.45 51.54 -18.40
C ASP A 60 -8.91 52.92 -18.00
N LEU A 61 -9.09 53.32 -16.74
CA LEU A 61 -8.64 54.60 -16.20
C LEU A 61 -7.15 54.57 -15.82
N HIS A 62 -6.68 53.43 -15.30
CA HIS A 62 -5.33 53.21 -14.78
C HIS A 62 -4.75 51.89 -15.33
N PRO A 63 -4.32 51.86 -16.61
CA PRO A 63 -3.86 50.64 -17.27
C PRO A 63 -2.54 50.07 -16.71
N GLU A 64 -1.85 50.81 -15.84
CA GLU A 64 -0.64 50.35 -15.14
C GLU A 64 -0.94 49.87 -13.70
N TYR A 65 -2.21 49.79 -13.29
CA TYR A 65 -2.56 49.36 -11.94
C TYR A 65 -2.57 47.82 -11.84
N ALA A 66 -1.43 47.26 -11.44
CA ALA A 66 -1.17 45.82 -11.35
C ALA A 66 -2.21 45.03 -10.54
N ILE A 67 -2.69 45.61 -9.43
CA ILE A 67 -3.63 44.96 -8.51
C ILE A 67 -4.98 44.70 -9.20
N ALA A 68 -5.45 45.58 -10.09
CA ALA A 68 -6.71 45.35 -10.79
C ALA A 68 -6.63 44.13 -11.72
N TYR A 69 -5.51 43.94 -12.44
CA TYR A 69 -5.30 42.74 -13.25
C TYR A 69 -5.22 41.47 -12.40
N TYR A 70 -4.51 41.52 -11.27
CA TYR A 70 -4.43 40.41 -10.32
C TYR A 70 -5.82 40.01 -9.80
N LYS A 71 -6.60 40.96 -9.28
CA LYS A 71 -7.95 40.71 -8.76
C LYS A 71 -8.91 40.24 -9.84
N LEU A 72 -8.78 40.75 -11.07
CA LEU A 72 -9.56 40.29 -12.21
C LEU A 72 -9.23 38.84 -12.59
N ALA A 73 -7.95 38.44 -12.49
CA ALA A 73 -7.52 37.07 -12.71
C ALA A 73 -8.12 36.10 -11.69
N LEU A 74 -8.14 36.48 -10.40
CA LEU A 74 -8.79 35.70 -9.34
C LEU A 74 -10.29 35.55 -9.59
N LEU A 75 -10.96 36.62 -10.00
CA LEU A 75 -12.39 36.60 -10.30
C LEU A 75 -12.70 35.66 -11.47
N LEU A 76 -11.91 35.74 -12.55
CA LEU A 76 -12.06 34.88 -13.72
C LEU A 76 -11.78 33.41 -13.38
N LYS A 77 -10.76 33.12 -12.57
CA LYS A 77 -10.41 31.75 -12.15
C LYS A 77 -11.54 31.08 -11.36
N ARG A 78 -12.33 31.84 -10.61
CA ARG A 78 -13.49 31.33 -9.86
C ARG A 78 -14.69 31.03 -10.75
N ASP A 79 -14.79 31.66 -11.92
CA ASP A 79 -15.84 31.38 -12.90
C ASP A 79 -15.40 30.29 -13.88
N TYR A 80 -15.64 29.04 -13.51
CA TYR A 80 -15.32 27.85 -14.33
C TYR A 80 -15.98 27.85 -15.72
N ARG A 81 -16.94 28.77 -15.99
CA ARG A 81 -17.62 28.87 -17.29
C ARG A 81 -16.91 29.79 -18.28
N ARG A 82 -15.92 30.58 -17.85
CA ARG A 82 -15.23 31.57 -18.70
C ARG A 82 -13.72 31.38 -18.68
N SER A 83 -13.13 31.08 -19.83
CA SER A 83 -11.68 30.90 -19.99
C SER A 83 -10.90 32.20 -20.26
N SER A 84 -11.61 33.27 -20.64
CA SER A 84 -11.02 34.58 -20.93
C SER A 84 -12.00 35.72 -20.73
N ILE A 85 -11.48 36.94 -20.60
CA ILE A 85 -12.22 38.19 -20.55
C ILE A 85 -11.70 39.17 -21.60
N ILE A 86 -12.58 40.01 -22.15
CA ILE A 86 -12.22 41.03 -23.15
C ILE A 86 -12.14 42.38 -22.43
N LEU A 87 -10.96 43.02 -22.49
CA LEU A 87 -10.78 44.40 -22.00
C LEU A 87 -11.42 45.39 -22.98
N ARG A 88 -11.71 46.64 -22.57
CA ARG A 88 -12.25 47.65 -23.51
C ARG A 88 -11.31 47.98 -24.67
N SER A 89 -10.01 47.70 -24.53
CA SER A 89 -9.03 47.75 -25.61
C SER A 89 -9.25 46.70 -26.71
N GLY A 90 -10.21 45.78 -26.54
CA GLY A 90 -10.50 44.66 -27.46
C GLY A 90 -9.59 43.44 -27.25
N ARG A 91 -8.64 43.50 -26.31
CA ARG A 91 -7.71 42.40 -26.03
C ARG A 91 -8.39 41.31 -25.19
N SER A 92 -8.35 40.06 -25.68
CA SER A 92 -8.75 38.88 -24.90
C SER A 92 -7.63 38.45 -23.94
N MET A 93 -7.99 38.31 -22.66
CA MET A 93 -7.10 38.02 -21.54
C MET A 93 -7.55 36.74 -20.84
N THR A 94 -6.67 35.73 -20.81
CA THR A 94 -6.84 34.54 -19.97
C THR A 94 -6.36 34.82 -18.54
N VAL A 95 -6.68 33.94 -17.58
CA VAL A 95 -6.18 34.03 -16.20
C VAL A 95 -4.65 34.19 -16.16
N GLN A 96 -3.92 33.36 -16.92
CA GLN A 96 -2.47 33.44 -17.05
C GLN A 96 -2.01 34.81 -17.58
N LYS A 97 -2.63 35.31 -18.67
CA LYS A 97 -2.29 36.62 -19.25
C LYS A 97 -2.56 37.78 -18.29
N LEU A 98 -3.59 37.67 -17.45
CA LEU A 98 -3.89 38.69 -16.44
C LEU A 98 -2.83 38.72 -15.34
N PHE A 99 -2.37 37.57 -14.83
CA PHE A 99 -1.25 37.54 -13.88
C PHE A 99 0.05 38.05 -14.50
N MET A 100 0.35 37.66 -15.74
CA MET A 100 1.50 38.21 -16.47
C MET A 100 1.40 39.72 -16.62
N LYS A 101 0.22 40.24 -16.96
CA LYS A 101 0.01 41.69 -17.09
C LYS A 101 0.14 42.42 -15.76
N SER A 102 -0.31 41.81 -14.66
CA SER A 102 -0.09 42.32 -13.31
C SER A 102 1.41 42.45 -13.01
N ILE A 103 2.21 41.43 -13.34
CA ILE A 103 3.67 41.44 -13.16
C ILE A 103 4.36 42.46 -14.07
N GLU A 104 3.88 42.62 -15.31
CA GLU A 104 4.40 43.67 -16.21
C GLU A 104 4.20 45.08 -15.63
N CYS A 105 3.06 45.31 -14.98
CA CYS A 105 2.72 46.60 -14.37
C CYS A 105 3.43 46.81 -13.02
N ASP A 106 3.62 45.74 -12.24
CA ASP A 106 4.37 45.74 -10.98
C ASP A 106 5.25 44.48 -10.87
N PRO A 107 6.54 44.57 -11.26
CA PRO A 107 7.49 43.47 -11.17
C PRO A 107 7.84 43.04 -9.74
N THR A 108 7.35 43.75 -8.71
CA THR A 108 7.54 43.40 -7.30
C THR A 108 6.30 42.74 -6.67
N HIS A 109 5.27 42.46 -7.46
CA HIS A 109 4.03 41.88 -6.95
C HIS A 109 4.14 40.36 -6.69
N SER A 110 4.61 39.98 -5.50
CA SER A 110 4.82 38.58 -5.08
C SER A 110 3.63 37.66 -5.38
N ASN A 111 2.41 38.09 -5.03
CA ASN A 111 1.20 37.28 -5.20
C ASN A 111 0.89 36.95 -6.67
N SER A 112 1.26 37.80 -7.62
CA SER A 112 1.06 37.51 -9.05
C SER A 112 2.03 36.46 -9.54
N TYR A 113 3.30 36.47 -9.08
CA TYR A 113 4.25 35.40 -9.36
C TYR A 113 3.77 34.06 -8.76
N HIS A 114 3.35 34.07 -7.50
CA HIS A 114 2.81 32.88 -6.82
C HIS A 114 1.58 32.31 -7.55
N LYS A 115 0.63 33.17 -7.94
CA LYS A 115 -0.59 32.71 -8.63
C LYS A 115 -0.34 32.30 -10.07
N LEU A 116 0.62 32.92 -10.76
CA LEU A 116 1.06 32.48 -12.08
C LEU A 116 1.69 31.09 -12.00
N ALA A 117 2.58 30.85 -11.02
CA ALA A 117 3.19 29.53 -10.78
C ALA A 117 2.12 28.45 -10.54
N ASN A 118 1.18 28.67 -9.61
CA ASN A 118 0.08 27.72 -9.35
C ASN A 118 -0.83 27.49 -10.56
N THR A 119 -0.92 28.44 -11.49
CA THR A 119 -1.74 28.30 -12.71
C THR A 119 -1.01 27.45 -13.76
N LEU A 120 0.32 27.41 -13.72
CA LEU A 120 1.16 26.63 -14.63
C LEU A 120 1.38 25.20 -14.14
N SER A 121 1.57 25.02 -12.83
CA SER A 121 1.87 23.71 -12.22
C SER A 121 0.81 22.66 -12.57
N GLY A 122 -0.47 23.03 -12.68
CA GLY A 122 -1.54 22.06 -12.91
C GLY A 122 -1.50 20.93 -11.88
N ASP A 123 -2.10 19.78 -12.20
CA ASP A 123 -2.16 18.67 -11.24
C ASP A 123 -0.84 17.87 -11.14
N ASP A 124 0.07 17.87 -12.14
CA ASP A 124 1.29 17.03 -12.08
C ASP A 124 2.49 17.48 -12.99
N ASP A 125 2.53 18.71 -13.51
CA ASP A 125 3.60 19.12 -14.45
C ASP A 125 4.31 20.40 -14.01
N ASN A 126 5.38 20.21 -13.24
CA ASN A 126 6.24 21.28 -12.72
C ASN A 126 7.29 21.77 -13.74
N ASP A 127 7.43 21.11 -14.88
CA ASP A 127 8.39 21.46 -15.95
C ASP A 127 7.86 22.57 -16.88
N LYS A 128 6.59 22.98 -16.70
CA LYS A 128 6.02 24.08 -17.47
C LYS A 128 6.79 25.38 -17.25
N SER A 129 6.96 26.12 -18.34
CA SER A 129 7.55 27.44 -18.31
C SER A 129 6.73 28.47 -19.06
N VAL A 130 6.93 29.74 -18.74
CA VAL A 130 6.25 30.87 -19.36
C VAL A 130 7.26 31.94 -19.76
N GLY A 131 7.06 32.55 -20.93
CA GLY A 131 7.82 33.72 -21.34
C GLY A 131 7.37 34.96 -20.56
N LEU A 132 8.25 35.51 -19.72
CA LEU A 132 8.02 36.75 -18.96
C LEU A 132 9.22 37.70 -19.16
N GLY A 133 8.97 38.92 -19.65
CA GLY A 133 10.03 39.92 -19.86
C GLY A 133 11.15 39.49 -20.83
N GLY A 134 10.82 38.63 -21.81
CA GLY A 134 11.79 38.10 -22.78
C GLY A 134 12.63 36.91 -22.28
N LYS A 135 12.36 36.40 -21.07
CA LYS A 135 13.00 35.20 -20.51
C LYS A 135 11.95 34.09 -20.30
N SER A 136 12.35 32.84 -20.49
CA SER A 136 11.51 31.70 -20.07
C SER A 136 11.70 31.48 -18.58
N MET A 137 10.60 31.38 -17.82
CA MET A 137 10.59 31.14 -16.37
C MET A 137 9.87 29.84 -16.05
N THR A 138 10.50 28.94 -15.30
CA THR A 138 9.89 27.70 -14.78
C THR A 138 8.96 27.98 -13.58
N VAL A 139 8.15 26.99 -13.18
CA VAL A 139 7.31 27.07 -11.97
C VAL A 139 8.15 27.37 -10.72
N GLN A 140 9.24 26.64 -10.50
CA GLN A 140 10.16 26.87 -9.38
C GLN A 140 10.73 28.31 -9.40
N GLN A 141 11.15 28.81 -10.57
CA GLN A 141 11.66 30.18 -10.71
C GLN A 141 10.61 31.25 -10.42
N LEU A 142 9.34 30.99 -10.73
CA LEU A 142 8.24 31.89 -10.38
C LEU A 142 8.01 31.92 -8.85
N TYR A 143 8.06 30.77 -8.16
CA TYR A 143 7.99 30.76 -6.68
C TYR A 143 9.21 31.44 -6.04
N LEU A 144 10.41 31.23 -6.57
CA LEU A 144 11.61 31.96 -6.13
C LEU A 144 11.45 33.47 -6.31
N LYS A 145 10.88 33.92 -7.44
CA LYS A 145 10.58 35.35 -7.64
C LYS A 145 9.48 35.85 -6.70
N ALA A 146 8.47 35.05 -6.37
CA ALA A 146 7.48 35.41 -5.38
C ALA A 146 8.13 35.63 -3.99
N ILE A 147 9.03 34.73 -3.59
CA ILE A 147 9.80 34.84 -2.34
C ILE A 147 10.79 36.02 -2.37
N GLU A 148 11.39 36.32 -3.53
CA GLU A 148 12.24 37.50 -3.69
C GLU A 148 11.48 38.80 -3.46
N CYS A 149 10.27 38.88 -4.02
CA CYS A 149 9.39 40.04 -3.91
C CYS A 149 8.81 40.20 -2.49
N ASP A 150 8.50 39.08 -1.83
CA ASP A 150 8.03 39.02 -0.46
C ASP A 150 8.64 37.82 0.27
N PRO A 151 9.72 38.02 1.05
CA PRO A 151 10.37 36.96 1.80
C PRO A 151 9.51 36.33 2.91
N THR A 152 8.33 36.88 3.20
CA THR A 152 7.39 36.35 4.21
C THR A 152 6.23 35.55 3.61
N ASN A 153 6.23 35.35 2.29
CA ASN A 153 5.18 34.62 1.59
C ASN A 153 5.23 33.10 1.88
N SER A 154 4.64 32.67 3.00
CA SER A 154 4.59 31.28 3.49
C SER A 154 4.14 30.29 2.41
N ARG A 155 3.07 30.63 1.68
CA ARG A 155 2.48 29.79 0.63
C ARG A 155 3.43 29.53 -0.51
N SER A 156 4.32 30.47 -0.84
CA SER A 156 5.34 30.27 -1.88
C SER A 156 6.46 29.36 -1.41
N TYR A 157 6.84 29.40 -0.12
CA TYR A 157 7.75 28.41 0.45
C TYR A 157 7.15 27.00 0.42
N TYR A 158 5.91 26.85 0.90
CA TYR A 158 5.18 25.58 0.83
C TYR A 158 5.07 25.05 -0.60
N LYS A 159 4.62 25.89 -1.53
CA LYS A 159 4.46 25.49 -2.93
C LYS A 159 5.78 25.25 -3.65
N LEU A 160 6.88 25.87 -3.22
CA LEU A 160 8.20 25.54 -3.74
C LEU A 160 8.68 24.18 -3.21
N ALA A 161 8.40 23.86 -1.94
CA ALA A 161 8.78 22.57 -1.34
C ALA A 161 8.19 21.39 -2.12
N ILE A 162 6.88 21.44 -2.43
CA ILE A 162 6.20 20.36 -3.19
C ILE A 162 6.69 20.21 -4.62
N THR A 163 7.45 21.18 -5.15
CA THR A 163 8.01 21.11 -6.52
C THR A 163 9.41 20.52 -6.56
N LEU A 164 10.02 20.27 -5.41
CA LEU A 164 11.34 19.64 -5.34
C LEU A 164 11.17 18.12 -5.42
N SER A 165 12.08 17.48 -6.16
CA SER A 165 12.23 16.03 -6.15
C SER A 165 12.96 15.58 -4.88
N ASP A 166 12.86 14.30 -4.54
CA ASP A 166 13.58 13.73 -3.40
C ASP A 166 15.10 14.00 -3.50
N GLY A 167 15.66 14.55 -2.42
CA GLY A 167 17.07 14.98 -2.34
C GLY A 167 17.45 16.22 -3.17
N GLU A 168 16.52 16.85 -3.89
CA GLU A 168 16.78 18.10 -4.62
C GLU A 168 17.04 19.26 -3.65
N THR A 169 17.93 20.17 -4.06
CA THR A 169 18.18 21.42 -3.32
C THR A 169 18.03 22.61 -4.24
N ILE A 170 17.46 23.69 -3.70
CA ILE A 170 17.30 24.95 -4.42
C ILE A 170 17.94 26.10 -3.63
N THR A 171 18.56 27.03 -4.33
CA THR A 171 19.24 28.17 -3.71
C THR A 171 18.34 29.40 -3.76
N LEU A 172 18.05 29.99 -2.60
CA LEU A 172 17.37 31.28 -2.49
C LEU A 172 18.32 32.43 -2.89
N ASN A 173 17.76 33.60 -3.16
CA ASN A 173 18.54 34.76 -3.60
C ASN A 173 19.52 35.30 -2.56
N ASP A 174 19.32 34.99 -1.27
CA ASP A 174 20.24 35.30 -0.19
C ASP A 174 21.42 34.31 -0.09
N GLY A 175 21.47 33.32 -0.99
CA GLY A 175 22.50 32.29 -1.06
C GLY A 175 22.23 31.06 -0.20
N GLN A 176 21.10 31.00 0.52
CA GLN A 176 20.77 29.82 1.32
C GLN A 176 20.34 28.65 0.43
N SER A 177 20.99 27.50 0.62
CA SER A 177 20.55 26.22 0.04
C SER A 177 19.44 25.62 0.89
N MET A 178 18.32 25.34 0.22
CA MET A 178 17.07 24.86 0.81
C MET A 178 16.73 23.48 0.28
N THR A 179 16.41 22.58 1.20
CA THR A 179 15.72 21.31 0.93
C THR A 179 14.21 21.51 1.07
N GLU A 180 13.41 20.54 0.64
CA GLU A 180 11.95 20.54 0.88
C GLU A 180 11.61 20.73 2.37
N GLN A 181 12.29 20.02 3.26
CA GLN A 181 12.14 20.13 4.70
C GLN A 181 12.38 21.56 5.21
N ARG A 182 13.43 22.23 4.74
CA ARG A 182 13.73 23.62 5.13
C ARG A 182 12.69 24.60 4.59
N LEU A 183 12.14 24.34 3.40
CA LEU A 183 11.07 25.15 2.83
C LEU A 183 9.76 24.99 3.62
N TYR A 184 9.40 23.77 4.06
CA TYR A 184 8.27 23.57 4.97
C TYR A 184 8.46 24.31 6.29
N LEU A 185 9.64 24.22 6.92
CA LEU A 185 9.95 24.97 8.14
C LEU A 185 9.83 26.50 7.95
N LYS A 186 10.28 27.03 6.81
CA LYS A 186 10.09 28.45 6.48
C LYS A 186 8.63 28.80 6.26
N SER A 187 7.85 27.93 5.63
CA SER A 187 6.40 28.14 5.51
C SER A 187 5.73 28.20 6.88
N ILE A 188 6.09 27.30 7.81
CA ILE A 188 5.56 27.26 9.18
C ILE A 188 5.98 28.51 9.97
N GLU A 189 7.22 28.97 9.80
CA GLU A 189 7.72 30.20 10.46
C GLU A 189 6.88 31.42 10.12
N TYR A 190 6.52 31.58 8.84
CA TYR A 190 5.77 32.75 8.38
C TYR A 190 4.26 32.60 8.50
N ASP A 191 3.73 31.37 8.51
CA ASP A 191 2.33 31.07 8.77
C ASP A 191 2.19 29.77 9.57
N PRO A 192 2.22 29.86 10.92
CA PRO A 192 2.12 28.70 11.79
C PRO A 192 0.70 28.11 11.85
N THR A 193 -0.28 28.72 11.18
CA THR A 193 -1.69 28.29 11.18
C THR A 193 -2.07 27.47 9.95
N ASN A 194 -1.18 27.36 8.95
CA ASN A 194 -1.40 26.54 7.78
C ASN A 194 -1.13 25.07 8.12
N SER A 195 -2.11 24.18 7.91
CA SER A 195 -2.01 22.73 8.17
C SER A 195 -1.04 22.02 7.23
N ASN A 196 -1.10 22.33 5.93
CA ASN A 196 -0.40 21.57 4.88
C ASN A 196 1.12 21.41 5.10
N PRO A 197 1.89 22.44 5.52
CA PRO A 197 3.31 22.29 5.79
C PRO A 197 3.61 21.32 6.94
N TYR A 198 2.76 21.23 7.96
CA TYR A 198 2.96 20.26 9.05
C TYR A 198 2.68 18.84 8.56
N HIS A 199 1.59 18.64 7.81
CA HIS A 199 1.25 17.36 7.19
C HIS A 199 2.37 16.88 6.27
N ASN A 200 2.77 17.68 5.28
CA ASN A 200 3.83 17.29 4.35
C ASN A 200 5.21 17.16 5.01
N LEU A 201 5.48 17.90 6.09
CA LEU A 201 6.71 17.70 6.85
C LEU A 201 6.70 16.35 7.57
N ALA A 202 5.54 15.87 8.02
CA ALA A 202 5.40 14.56 8.65
C ALA A 202 5.63 13.42 7.65
N THR A 203 5.15 13.56 6.41
CA THR A 203 5.26 12.51 5.37
C THR A 203 6.69 12.27 4.87
N ILE A 204 7.58 13.27 4.98
CA ILE A 204 8.98 13.15 4.56
C ILE A 204 9.92 12.64 5.67
N LEU A 205 9.46 12.60 6.92
CA LEU A 205 10.26 12.12 8.05
C LEU A 205 10.16 10.60 8.18
N SER A 206 11.25 9.98 8.64
CA SER A 206 11.25 8.54 8.92
C SER A 206 10.54 8.22 10.25
N ASP A 207 10.05 6.98 10.39
CA ASP A 207 9.46 6.50 11.63
C ASP A 207 10.41 6.70 12.82
N GLY A 208 9.91 7.35 13.87
CA GLY A 208 10.67 7.66 15.09
C GLY A 208 11.62 8.85 14.98
N GLU A 209 11.69 9.53 13.82
CA GLU A 209 12.40 10.79 13.67
C GLU A 209 11.62 11.95 14.35
N SER A 210 12.36 12.97 14.76
CA SER A 210 11.81 14.21 15.28
C SER A 210 12.48 15.40 14.63
N ILE A 211 11.72 16.45 14.36
CA ILE A 211 12.22 17.70 13.81
C ILE A 211 12.10 18.83 14.83
N THR A 212 13.05 19.77 14.82
CA THR A 212 12.98 20.98 15.63
C THR A 212 12.44 22.13 14.79
N LEU A 213 11.33 22.73 15.21
CA LEU A 213 10.77 23.93 14.63
C LEU A 213 11.62 25.16 14.96
N ASN A 214 11.37 26.27 14.25
CA ASN A 214 12.14 27.50 14.42
C ASN A 214 11.91 28.18 15.78
N ASP A 215 10.85 27.84 16.49
CA ASP A 215 10.59 28.28 17.87
C ASP A 215 11.29 27.41 18.93
N GLY A 216 12.04 26.38 18.50
CA GLY A 216 12.79 25.45 19.35
C GLY A 216 12.00 24.24 19.82
N GLN A 217 10.73 24.09 19.44
CA GLN A 217 9.94 22.90 19.78
C GLN A 217 10.37 21.70 18.94
N SER A 218 10.66 20.57 19.58
CA SER A 218 10.90 19.30 18.91
C SER A 218 9.59 18.53 18.76
N MET A 219 9.30 18.10 17.54
CA MET A 219 8.06 17.42 17.16
C MET A 219 8.36 16.09 16.47
N THR A 220 7.68 15.02 16.90
CA THR A 220 7.64 13.73 16.20
C THR A 220 6.66 13.79 15.01
N VAL A 221 6.68 12.75 14.16
CA VAL A 221 5.72 12.56 13.06
C VAL A 221 4.26 12.67 13.56
N GLN A 222 3.90 11.95 14.63
CA GLN A 222 2.57 12.01 15.22
C GLN A 222 2.19 13.42 15.70
N GLN A 223 3.14 14.15 16.32
CA GLN A 223 2.90 15.52 16.78
C GLN A 223 2.69 16.50 15.62
N LEU A 224 3.37 16.29 14.49
CA LEU A 224 3.16 17.10 13.28
C LEU A 224 1.76 16.88 12.70
N TYR A 225 1.29 15.63 12.58
CA TYR A 225 -0.09 15.36 12.17
C TYR A 225 -1.12 15.92 13.15
N LEU A 226 -0.89 15.80 14.47
CA LEU A 226 -1.75 16.43 15.48
C LEU A 226 -1.80 17.96 15.31
N LYS A 227 -0.67 18.59 14.98
CA LYS A 227 -0.62 20.03 14.73
C LYS A 227 -1.30 20.42 13.42
N SER A 228 -1.18 19.58 12.38
CA SER A 228 -1.94 19.74 11.14
C SER A 228 -3.45 19.72 11.41
N ILE A 229 -3.93 18.74 12.19
CA ILE A 229 -5.34 18.62 12.60
C ILE A 229 -5.79 19.79 13.49
N GLU A 230 -4.90 20.34 14.32
CA GLU A 230 -5.20 21.55 15.11
C GLU A 230 -5.44 22.76 14.20
N CYS A 231 -4.59 22.92 13.17
CA CYS A 231 -4.67 23.99 12.20
C CYS A 231 -5.88 23.85 11.27
N ASP A 232 -6.19 22.62 10.85
CA ASP A 232 -7.36 22.27 10.05
C ASP A 232 -8.03 20.98 10.56
N PRO A 233 -9.05 21.09 11.42
CA PRO A 233 -9.76 19.92 11.94
C PRO A 233 -10.57 19.13 10.91
N THR A 234 -10.68 19.62 9.68
CA THR A 234 -11.42 19.00 8.57
C THR A 234 -10.52 18.30 7.55
N ASP A 235 -9.21 18.34 7.73
CA ASP A 235 -8.26 17.65 6.85
C ASP A 235 -8.30 16.12 7.08
N CYS A 236 -8.97 15.40 6.16
CA CYS A 236 -9.10 13.95 6.23
C CYS A 236 -7.76 13.22 6.10
N SER A 237 -6.84 13.71 5.25
CA SER A 237 -5.53 13.08 5.00
C SER A 237 -4.69 13.03 6.28
N SER A 238 -4.68 14.10 7.08
CA SER A 238 -3.98 14.09 8.37
C SER A 238 -4.54 13.07 9.37
N TYR A 239 -5.84 12.78 9.35
CA TYR A 239 -6.40 11.70 10.19
C TYR A 239 -6.01 10.31 9.67
N ILE A 240 -6.01 10.10 8.36
CA ILE A 240 -5.61 8.83 7.72
C ILE A 240 -4.15 8.51 8.05
N ASP A 241 -3.27 9.50 7.88
CA ASP A 241 -1.84 9.30 8.10
C ASP A 241 -1.48 9.25 9.58
N LEU A 242 -2.17 10.00 10.45
CA LEU A 242 -2.03 9.81 11.89
C LEU A 242 -2.40 8.38 12.30
N ALA A 243 -3.50 7.84 11.75
CA ALA A 243 -3.93 6.48 12.04
C ALA A 243 -2.89 5.45 11.60
N SER A 244 -2.28 5.63 10.42
CA SER A 244 -1.28 4.69 9.89
C SER A 244 0.01 4.61 10.73
N THR A 245 0.29 5.63 11.56
CA THR A 245 1.42 5.61 12.51
C THR A 245 1.13 4.82 13.81
N LEU A 246 -0.12 4.45 14.08
CA LEU A 246 -0.50 3.77 15.32
C LEU A 246 -0.29 2.27 15.22
N SER A 247 0.23 1.66 16.28
CA SER A 247 0.30 0.21 16.42
C SER A 247 -1.05 -0.39 16.81
N ASP A 248 -1.22 -1.70 16.57
CA ASP A 248 -2.44 -2.43 16.96
C ASP A 248 -2.80 -2.22 18.44
N GLY A 249 -3.95 -1.61 18.70
CA GLY A 249 -4.46 -1.34 20.05
C GLY A 249 -3.92 -0.07 20.70
N GLU A 250 -3.07 0.70 20.01
CA GLU A 250 -2.62 2.03 20.44
C GLU A 250 -3.76 3.07 20.33
N SER A 251 -3.69 4.09 21.18
CA SER A 251 -4.57 5.25 21.12
C SER A 251 -3.76 6.53 21.28
N ILE A 252 -4.14 7.57 20.54
CA ILE A 252 -3.53 8.90 20.61
C ILE A 252 -4.54 9.93 21.13
N THR A 253 -4.06 10.94 21.85
CA THR A 253 -4.90 12.01 22.37
C THR A 253 -4.80 13.23 21.46
N LEU A 254 -5.92 13.65 20.88
CA LEU A 254 -6.02 14.87 20.10
C LEU A 254 -5.88 16.11 21.00
N ASN A 255 -5.59 17.27 20.40
CA ASN A 255 -5.43 18.54 21.13
C ASN A 255 -6.70 19.01 21.85
N ASN A 256 -7.87 18.50 21.46
CA ASN A 256 -9.15 18.74 22.14
C ASN A 256 -9.37 17.81 23.37
N GLY A 257 -8.40 16.94 23.69
CA GLY A 257 -8.45 16.00 24.81
C GLY A 257 -9.12 14.65 24.48
N GLN A 258 -9.61 14.45 23.26
CA GLN A 258 -10.23 13.19 22.86
C GLN A 258 -9.16 12.13 22.56
N SER A 259 -9.24 10.99 23.25
CA SER A 259 -8.43 9.82 22.93
C SER A 259 -9.08 9.01 21.79
N MET A 260 -8.30 8.69 20.77
CA MET A 260 -8.74 8.00 19.57
C MET A 260 -7.79 6.86 19.20
N THR A 261 -8.39 5.72 18.87
CA THR A 261 -7.73 4.58 18.24
C THR A 261 -7.59 4.78 16.73
N GLU A 262 -6.76 3.98 16.06
CA GLU A 262 -6.63 3.94 14.59
C GLU A 262 -8.00 3.89 13.88
N ARG A 263 -8.89 2.99 14.33
CA ARG A 263 -10.26 2.84 13.79
C ARG A 263 -11.09 4.12 13.90
N GLN A 264 -10.98 4.82 15.04
CA GLN A 264 -11.73 6.05 15.26
C GLN A 264 -11.18 7.20 14.42
N LEU A 265 -9.87 7.23 14.17
CA LEU A 265 -9.26 8.21 13.27
C LEU A 265 -9.74 8.00 11.83
N TYR A 266 -9.79 6.77 11.32
CA TYR A 266 -10.37 6.50 10.00
C TYR A 266 -11.86 6.84 9.91
N LEU A 267 -12.65 6.57 10.96
CA LEU A 267 -14.05 7.02 11.01
C LEU A 267 -14.16 8.55 10.96
N LYS A 268 -13.25 9.27 11.62
CA LYS A 268 -13.20 10.73 11.59
C LYS A 268 -12.77 11.25 10.21
N ALA A 269 -11.85 10.58 9.54
CA ALA A 269 -11.49 10.89 8.15
C ALA A 269 -12.70 10.78 7.20
N ILE A 270 -13.52 9.73 7.34
CA ILE A 270 -14.80 9.58 6.60
C ILE A 270 -15.80 10.68 6.95
N GLU A 271 -15.84 11.14 8.20
CA GLU A 271 -16.70 12.27 8.60
C GLU A 271 -16.24 13.58 7.93
N CYS A 272 -14.93 13.80 7.85
CA CYS A 272 -14.33 14.97 7.22
C CYS A 272 -14.53 14.98 5.69
N ASP A 273 -14.27 13.86 5.01
CA ASP A 273 -14.57 13.66 3.60
C ASP A 273 -15.22 12.29 3.36
N PRO A 274 -16.56 12.23 3.16
CA PRO A 274 -17.27 10.99 2.89
C PRO A 274 -16.92 10.31 1.56
N ASN A 275 -16.20 10.99 0.66
CA ASN A 275 -15.79 10.47 -0.65
C ASN A 275 -14.31 10.04 -0.67
N GLU A 276 -13.57 10.16 0.43
CA GLU A 276 -12.16 9.78 0.49
C GLU A 276 -12.00 8.24 0.52
N SER A 277 -11.52 7.68 -0.60
CA SER A 277 -11.37 6.24 -0.83
C SER A 277 -10.45 5.58 0.21
N ASP A 278 -9.32 6.22 0.52
CA ASP A 278 -8.29 5.68 1.41
C ASP A 278 -8.81 5.48 2.84
N SER A 279 -9.77 6.30 3.26
CA SER A 279 -10.42 6.16 4.57
C SER A 279 -11.20 4.85 4.68
N TYR A 280 -11.97 4.49 3.64
CA TYR A 280 -12.71 3.23 3.62
C TYR A 280 -11.79 2.02 3.44
N TYR A 281 -10.79 2.13 2.56
CA TYR A 281 -9.78 1.09 2.33
C TYR A 281 -9.05 0.72 3.62
N ASN A 282 -8.50 1.73 4.31
CA ASN A 282 -7.72 1.50 5.51
C ASN A 282 -8.60 1.05 6.69
N LEU A 283 -9.82 1.60 6.81
CA LEU A 283 -10.78 1.09 7.80
C LEU A 283 -11.12 -0.39 7.55
N ALA A 284 -11.30 -0.80 6.29
CA ALA A 284 -11.51 -2.21 5.97
C ALA A 284 -10.31 -3.07 6.38
N LYS A 285 -9.09 -2.58 6.17
CA LYS A 285 -7.84 -3.30 6.48
C LYS A 285 -7.77 -3.71 7.96
N VAL A 286 -8.17 -2.83 8.86
CA VAL A 286 -8.12 -3.02 10.32
C VAL A 286 -9.28 -3.83 10.92
N LEU A 287 -10.35 -4.06 10.15
CA LEU A 287 -11.46 -4.92 10.59
C LEU A 287 -11.11 -6.41 10.47
N SER A 288 -11.59 -7.20 11.44
CA SER A 288 -11.57 -8.65 11.33
C SER A 288 -12.53 -9.16 10.24
N ARG A 289 -12.30 -10.37 9.73
CA ARG A 289 -13.03 -10.91 8.56
C ARG A 289 -14.56 -10.81 8.65
N ASN A 290 -15.12 -11.06 9.83
CA ASN A 290 -16.57 -11.08 10.07
C ASN A 290 -17.05 -9.88 10.90
N GLU A 291 -16.21 -8.86 11.03
CA GLU A 291 -16.54 -7.66 11.81
C GLU A 291 -17.32 -6.66 10.95
N SER A 292 -18.24 -5.95 11.61
CA SER A 292 -18.96 -4.81 11.04
C SER A 292 -18.74 -3.58 11.92
N ILE A 293 -18.70 -2.41 11.30
CA ILE A 293 -18.54 -1.13 11.97
C ILE A 293 -19.68 -0.18 11.60
N THR A 294 -20.10 0.66 12.54
CA THR A 294 -21.12 1.69 12.31
C THR A 294 -20.44 3.02 12.03
N LEU A 295 -20.74 3.61 10.86
CA LEU A 295 -20.29 4.95 10.48
C LEU A 295 -21.04 6.03 11.27
N HIS A 296 -20.53 7.27 11.26
CA HIS A 296 -21.16 8.41 11.94
C HIS A 296 -22.58 8.72 11.44
N ASN A 297 -22.90 8.38 10.20
CA ASN A 297 -24.25 8.51 9.62
C ASN A 297 -25.22 7.39 10.07
N GLY A 298 -24.79 6.47 10.92
CA GLY A 298 -25.59 5.35 11.44
C GLY A 298 -25.59 4.10 10.54
N GLN A 299 -24.93 4.13 9.39
CA GLN A 299 -24.83 2.98 8.50
C GLN A 299 -23.85 1.94 9.05
N SER A 300 -24.31 0.70 9.21
CA SER A 300 -23.43 -0.45 9.53
C SER A 300 -22.84 -1.02 8.25
N MET A 301 -21.52 -1.19 8.22
CA MET A 301 -20.76 -1.70 7.09
C MET A 301 -19.86 -2.88 7.48
N THR A 302 -19.82 -3.91 6.65
CA THR A 302 -18.84 -5.00 6.76
C THR A 302 -17.51 -4.63 6.11
N LYS A 303 -16.45 -5.39 6.40
CA LYS A 303 -15.14 -5.27 5.72
C LYS A 303 -15.26 -5.27 4.18
N GLN A 304 -16.11 -6.14 3.63
CA GLN A 304 -16.37 -6.23 2.19
C GLN A 304 -17.04 -4.96 1.65
N GLN A 305 -18.05 -4.44 2.35
CA GLN A 305 -18.74 -3.22 1.94
C GLN A 305 -17.84 -1.99 1.99
N LEU A 306 -16.91 -1.92 2.93
CA LEU A 306 -15.91 -0.86 3.00
C LEU A 306 -14.96 -0.89 1.80
N TYR A 307 -14.43 -2.05 1.42
CA TYR A 307 -13.63 -2.14 0.18
C TYR A 307 -14.45 -1.82 -1.08
N LEU A 308 -15.73 -2.20 -1.14
CA LEU A 308 -16.61 -1.79 -2.24
C LEU A 308 -16.77 -0.26 -2.31
N LYS A 309 -16.92 0.41 -1.16
CA LYS A 309 -16.98 1.88 -1.11
C LYS A 309 -15.66 2.52 -1.54
N SER A 310 -14.54 1.94 -1.13
CA SER A 310 -13.21 2.37 -1.61
C SER A 310 -13.14 2.35 -3.15
N ILE A 311 -13.57 1.24 -3.76
CA ILE A 311 -13.61 1.06 -5.23
C ILE A 311 -14.59 2.03 -5.89
N GLU A 312 -15.75 2.31 -5.27
CA GLU A 312 -16.73 3.26 -5.79
C GLU A 312 -16.13 4.67 -5.94
N PHE A 313 -15.30 5.10 -4.99
CA PHE A 313 -14.65 6.40 -5.00
C PHE A 313 -13.33 6.42 -5.78
N SER A 314 -12.61 5.30 -5.82
CA SER A 314 -11.37 5.12 -6.60
C SER A 314 -11.41 3.81 -7.40
N PRO A 315 -12.08 3.80 -8.57
CA PRO A 315 -12.28 2.58 -9.35
C PRO A 315 -11.00 2.04 -10.01
N ASN A 316 -9.91 2.80 -9.98
CA ASN A 316 -8.61 2.42 -10.53
C ASN A 316 -7.63 1.92 -9.45
N ASP A 317 -8.04 1.78 -8.19
CA ASP A 317 -7.17 1.25 -7.13
C ASP A 317 -7.10 -0.29 -7.14
N SER A 318 -5.99 -0.81 -7.68
CA SER A 318 -5.70 -2.25 -7.74
C SER A 318 -5.72 -2.92 -6.35
N ASP A 319 -5.22 -2.26 -5.31
CA ASP A 319 -5.07 -2.88 -3.99
C ASP A 319 -6.44 -3.06 -3.29
N SER A 320 -7.42 -2.17 -3.51
CA SER A 320 -8.81 -2.36 -3.06
C SER A 320 -9.44 -3.62 -3.66
N TYR A 321 -9.32 -3.86 -4.96
CA TYR A 321 -9.82 -5.08 -5.61
C TYR A 321 -9.13 -6.34 -5.06
N ILE A 322 -7.80 -6.31 -4.91
CA ILE A 322 -7.01 -7.42 -4.38
C ILE A 322 -7.46 -7.77 -2.96
N ASN A 323 -7.63 -6.77 -2.10
CA ASN A 323 -7.99 -7.01 -0.70
C ASN A 323 -9.46 -7.41 -0.54
N LEU A 324 -10.36 -6.90 -1.38
CA LEU A 324 -11.73 -7.41 -1.46
C LEU A 324 -11.73 -8.89 -1.86
N ALA A 325 -10.99 -9.27 -2.91
CA ALA A 325 -10.87 -10.65 -3.37
C ALA A 325 -10.29 -11.59 -2.30
N LYS A 326 -9.39 -11.11 -1.43
CA LYS A 326 -8.87 -11.89 -0.29
C LYS A 326 -9.94 -12.20 0.76
N THR A 327 -10.97 -11.37 0.91
CA THR A 327 -12.07 -11.64 1.84
C THR A 327 -12.96 -12.81 1.37
N LEU A 328 -13.03 -13.01 0.05
CA LEU A 328 -13.86 -14.02 -0.60
C LEU A 328 -13.21 -15.41 -0.58
N SER A 329 -14.05 -16.40 -0.32
CA SER A 329 -13.74 -17.82 -0.53
C SER A 329 -13.72 -18.15 -2.03
N ARG A 330 -13.16 -19.30 -2.43
CA ARG A 330 -12.95 -19.65 -3.84
C ARG A 330 -14.21 -19.58 -4.72
N HIS A 331 -15.37 -19.95 -4.15
CA HIS A 331 -16.66 -19.99 -4.85
C HIS A 331 -17.62 -18.89 -4.40
N GLU A 332 -17.12 -17.92 -3.64
CA GLU A 332 -17.92 -16.79 -3.16
C GLU A 332 -17.91 -15.67 -4.21
N SER A 333 -19.05 -14.99 -4.34
CA SER A 333 -19.22 -13.80 -5.17
C SER A 333 -19.80 -12.69 -4.31
N ILE A 334 -19.49 -11.45 -4.66
CA ILE A 334 -20.09 -10.27 -4.05
C ILE A 334 -20.99 -9.57 -5.05
N THR A 335 -22.14 -9.08 -4.59
CA THR A 335 -23.11 -8.39 -5.43
C THR A 335 -22.97 -6.88 -5.22
N PHE A 336 -22.81 -6.14 -6.30
CA PHE A 336 -22.81 -4.69 -6.31
C PHE A 336 -24.24 -4.13 -6.17
N ASN A 337 -24.36 -2.83 -5.95
CA ASN A 337 -25.66 -2.17 -5.77
C ASN A 337 -26.55 -2.22 -7.03
N ASP A 338 -25.97 -2.44 -8.20
CA ASP A 338 -26.67 -2.62 -9.49
C ASP A 338 -27.19 -4.05 -9.73
N GLY A 339 -26.87 -4.99 -8.81
CA GLY A 339 -27.25 -6.40 -8.89
C GLY A 339 -26.25 -7.29 -9.63
N GLU A 340 -25.15 -6.75 -10.18
CA GLU A 340 -24.10 -7.55 -10.78
C GLU A 340 -23.31 -8.28 -9.70
N SER A 341 -23.04 -9.58 -9.92
CA SER A 341 -22.26 -10.39 -8.99
C SER A 341 -20.88 -10.66 -9.57
N ILE A 342 -19.85 -10.24 -8.84
CA ILE A 342 -18.46 -10.41 -9.22
C ILE A 342 -17.81 -11.50 -8.38
N THR A 343 -17.11 -12.40 -9.05
CA THR A 343 -16.37 -13.49 -8.41
C THR A 343 -14.99 -13.01 -7.94
N LYS A 344 -14.36 -13.80 -7.05
CA LYS A 344 -12.97 -13.59 -6.66
C LYS A 344 -12.01 -13.45 -7.85
N GLN A 345 -12.19 -14.25 -8.90
CA GLN A 345 -11.32 -14.21 -10.08
C GLN A 345 -11.53 -12.93 -10.87
N GLN A 346 -12.78 -12.50 -11.08
CA GLN A 346 -13.08 -11.25 -11.78
C GLN A 346 -12.53 -10.04 -11.03
N LEU A 347 -12.67 -9.96 -9.70
CA LEU A 347 -12.04 -8.89 -8.92
C LEU A 347 -10.51 -8.83 -9.13
N LEU A 348 -9.84 -9.98 -9.19
CA LEU A 348 -8.40 -10.02 -9.44
C LEU A 348 -8.03 -9.68 -10.89
N LEU A 349 -8.94 -9.87 -11.85
CA LEU A 349 -8.76 -9.43 -13.22
C LEU A 349 -8.91 -7.90 -13.34
N GLU A 350 -9.89 -7.29 -12.66
CA GLU A 350 -10.01 -5.83 -12.53
C GLU A 350 -8.75 -5.22 -11.90
N ALA A 351 -8.19 -5.87 -10.87
CA ALA A 351 -6.93 -5.45 -10.27
C ALA A 351 -5.74 -5.44 -11.26
N ILE A 352 -5.70 -6.39 -12.21
CA ILE A 352 -4.69 -6.44 -13.28
C ILE A 352 -4.95 -5.35 -14.32
N GLU A 353 -6.21 -5.02 -14.61
CA GLU A 353 -6.54 -3.92 -15.51
C GLU A 353 -6.12 -2.57 -14.91
N CYS A 354 -6.33 -2.38 -13.61
CA CYS A 354 -5.89 -1.19 -12.87
C CYS A 354 -4.37 -1.04 -12.83
N ASP A 355 -3.65 -2.12 -12.49
CA ASP A 355 -2.18 -2.15 -12.47
C ASP A 355 -1.65 -3.49 -13.04
N PRO A 356 -1.29 -3.53 -14.33
CA PRO A 356 -0.72 -4.71 -14.97
C PRO A 356 0.67 -5.11 -14.46
N THR A 357 1.32 -4.25 -13.67
CA THR A 357 2.65 -4.49 -13.11
C THR A 357 2.60 -5.02 -11.68
N ASN A 358 1.42 -5.08 -11.06
CA ASN A 358 1.25 -5.65 -9.72
C ASN A 358 1.35 -7.19 -9.76
N SER A 359 2.27 -7.75 -8.97
CA SER A 359 2.50 -9.20 -8.90
C SER A 359 1.40 -9.98 -8.17
N LYS A 360 0.74 -9.33 -7.21
CA LYS A 360 -0.22 -9.94 -6.26
C LYS A 360 -1.43 -10.56 -6.96
N PRO A 361 -2.12 -9.88 -7.91
CA PRO A 361 -3.30 -10.46 -8.52
C PRO A 361 -2.97 -11.69 -9.37
N TYR A 362 -1.87 -11.70 -10.13
CA TYR A 362 -1.41 -12.88 -10.86
C TYR A 362 -1.16 -14.08 -9.94
N HIS A 363 -0.45 -13.86 -8.82
CA HIS A 363 -0.23 -14.89 -7.81
C HIS A 363 -1.56 -15.41 -7.25
N ASN A 364 -2.45 -14.50 -6.83
CA ASN A 364 -3.71 -14.87 -6.22
C ASN A 364 -4.60 -15.65 -7.19
N ILE A 365 -4.70 -15.24 -8.46
CA ILE A 365 -5.47 -15.99 -9.46
C ILE A 365 -4.88 -17.40 -9.62
N ALA A 366 -3.56 -17.55 -9.73
CA ALA A 366 -2.91 -18.85 -9.85
C ALA A 366 -3.25 -19.79 -8.67
N THR A 367 -3.36 -19.25 -7.45
CA THR A 367 -3.79 -20.04 -6.28
C THR A 367 -5.26 -20.46 -6.33
N THR A 368 -6.11 -19.77 -7.10
CA THR A 368 -7.52 -20.15 -7.29
C THR A 368 -7.74 -21.20 -8.37
N LEU A 369 -6.78 -21.42 -9.26
CA LEU A 369 -6.89 -22.37 -10.37
C LEU A 369 -6.52 -23.81 -9.95
N LEU A 370 -7.34 -24.77 -10.38
CA LEU A 370 -7.00 -26.19 -10.34
C LEU A 370 -6.01 -26.53 -11.45
N ASP A 371 -5.41 -27.70 -11.34
CA ASP A 371 -4.43 -28.18 -12.31
C ASP A 371 -5.12 -28.45 -13.65
N GLY A 372 -4.57 -27.88 -14.72
CA GLY A 372 -5.15 -27.93 -16.07
C GLY A 372 -6.14 -26.79 -16.39
N GLU A 373 -6.55 -25.97 -15.42
CA GLU A 373 -7.36 -24.77 -15.68
C GLU A 373 -6.52 -23.62 -16.26
N SER A 374 -7.19 -22.76 -17.04
CA SER A 374 -6.65 -21.49 -17.53
C SER A 374 -7.68 -20.38 -17.37
N ILE A 375 -7.21 -19.14 -17.29
CA ILE A 375 -8.05 -17.95 -17.23
C ILE A 375 -7.71 -17.01 -18.39
N THR A 376 -8.71 -16.32 -18.93
CA THR A 376 -8.51 -15.30 -19.97
C THR A 376 -8.45 -13.93 -19.33
N LEU A 377 -7.36 -13.20 -19.56
CA LEU A 377 -7.20 -11.81 -19.16
C LEU A 377 -8.05 -10.88 -20.04
N HIS A 378 -8.28 -9.63 -19.61
CA HIS A 378 -9.03 -8.62 -20.38
C HIS A 378 -8.42 -8.34 -21.77
N ASN A 379 -7.11 -8.51 -21.93
CA ASN A 379 -6.42 -8.39 -23.22
C ASN A 379 -6.61 -9.62 -24.16
N GLY A 380 -7.42 -10.60 -23.77
CA GLY A 380 -7.70 -11.82 -24.53
C GLY A 380 -6.67 -12.94 -24.35
N GLN A 381 -5.58 -12.72 -23.60
CA GLN A 381 -4.55 -13.74 -23.36
C GLN A 381 -5.06 -14.80 -22.38
N SER A 382 -5.07 -16.06 -22.81
CA SER A 382 -5.30 -17.20 -21.91
C SER A 382 -4.01 -17.57 -21.18
N MET A 383 -4.07 -17.70 -19.85
CA MET A 383 -2.93 -18.04 -19.00
C MET A 383 -3.25 -19.24 -18.10
N THR A 384 -2.33 -20.21 -18.07
CA THR A 384 -2.36 -21.31 -17.11
C THR A 384 -1.84 -20.86 -15.73
N LYS A 385 -2.08 -21.68 -14.71
CA LYS A 385 -1.53 -21.52 -13.36
C LYS A 385 -0.01 -21.27 -13.34
N GLN A 386 0.75 -22.04 -14.11
CA GLN A 386 2.20 -21.88 -14.22
C GLN A 386 2.58 -20.53 -14.85
N GLN A 387 1.89 -20.14 -15.94
CA GLN A 387 2.15 -18.86 -16.62
C GLN A 387 1.81 -17.66 -15.74
N LEU A 388 0.78 -17.76 -14.91
CA LEU A 388 0.43 -16.72 -13.93
C LEU A 388 1.51 -16.57 -12.85
N TYR A 389 2.06 -17.67 -12.32
CA TYR A 389 3.21 -17.56 -11.40
C TYR A 389 4.45 -16.98 -12.08
N VAL A 390 4.74 -17.35 -13.33
CA VAL A 390 5.83 -16.74 -14.10
C VAL A 390 5.61 -15.24 -14.29
N LYS A 391 4.38 -14.81 -14.59
CA LYS A 391 4.05 -13.39 -14.74
C LYS A 391 4.14 -12.64 -13.41
N SER A 392 3.72 -13.25 -12.31
CA SER A 392 3.90 -12.70 -10.96
C SER A 392 5.40 -12.49 -10.64
N ILE A 393 6.27 -13.44 -11.00
CA ILE A 393 7.73 -13.34 -10.83
C ILE A 393 8.34 -12.27 -11.76
N GLU A 394 7.81 -12.11 -12.98
CA GLU A 394 8.23 -11.03 -13.89
C GLU A 394 7.93 -9.65 -13.29
N CYS A 395 6.75 -9.50 -12.70
CA CYS A 395 6.30 -8.27 -12.04
C CYS A 395 7.09 -7.98 -10.75
N GLU A 396 7.35 -9.02 -9.95
CA GLU A 396 8.10 -8.91 -8.70
C GLU A 396 9.11 -10.08 -8.59
N PRO A 397 10.37 -9.87 -9.03
CA PRO A 397 11.40 -10.91 -9.01
C PRO A 397 11.81 -11.40 -7.62
N THR A 398 11.35 -10.74 -6.54
CA THR A 398 11.59 -11.11 -5.14
C THR A 398 10.42 -11.87 -4.51
N ASN A 399 9.37 -12.21 -5.27
CA ASN A 399 8.20 -12.90 -4.73
C ASN A 399 8.47 -14.39 -4.44
N SER A 400 8.93 -14.69 -3.21
CA SER A 400 9.25 -16.04 -2.74
C SER A 400 8.09 -17.03 -2.93
N LYS A 401 6.86 -16.61 -2.60
CA LYS A 401 5.66 -17.46 -2.66
C LYS A 401 5.34 -17.91 -4.08
N SER A 402 5.53 -17.03 -5.08
CA SER A 402 5.35 -17.39 -6.49
C SER A 402 6.39 -18.40 -6.97
N TYR A 403 7.66 -18.27 -6.58
CA TYR A 403 8.68 -19.30 -6.86
C TYR A 403 8.35 -20.65 -6.21
N TYR A 404 7.98 -20.63 -4.92
CA TYR A 404 7.62 -21.83 -4.17
C TYR A 404 6.40 -22.54 -4.79
N ASN A 405 5.32 -21.80 -5.06
CA ASN A 405 4.10 -22.38 -5.63
C ASN A 405 4.32 -22.85 -7.07
N LEU A 406 5.13 -22.13 -7.87
CA LEU A 406 5.49 -22.59 -9.21
C LEU A 406 6.25 -23.92 -9.13
N ALA A 407 7.19 -24.08 -8.20
CA ALA A 407 7.91 -25.33 -7.99
C ALA A 407 6.96 -26.49 -7.65
N ALA A 408 5.95 -26.21 -6.82
CA ALA A 408 4.93 -27.19 -6.43
C ALA A 408 4.01 -27.62 -7.59
N THR A 409 3.93 -26.85 -8.68
CA THR A 409 3.17 -27.24 -9.88
C THR A 409 3.94 -28.14 -10.86
N LEU A 410 5.27 -28.24 -10.72
CA LEU A 410 6.10 -29.00 -11.67
C LEU A 410 6.22 -30.47 -11.26
N SER A 411 6.23 -31.34 -12.27
CA SER A 411 6.53 -32.76 -12.11
C SER A 411 8.04 -33.01 -11.99
N ARG A 412 8.41 -34.16 -11.39
CA ARG A 412 9.83 -34.53 -11.24
C ARG A 412 10.52 -34.63 -12.60
N GLY A 413 11.56 -33.82 -12.79
CA GLY A 413 12.35 -33.78 -14.03
C GLY A 413 11.85 -32.74 -15.04
N GLU A 414 10.72 -32.09 -14.78
CA GLU A 414 10.22 -30.97 -15.57
C GLU A 414 11.05 -29.70 -15.30
N SER A 415 11.10 -28.82 -16.29
CA SER A 415 11.61 -27.46 -16.14
C SER A 415 10.71 -26.47 -16.84
N ILE A 416 10.68 -25.24 -16.33
CA ILE A 416 9.96 -24.12 -16.92
C ILE A 416 10.93 -22.99 -17.25
N THR A 417 10.70 -22.28 -18.34
CA THR A 417 11.52 -21.13 -18.73
C THR A 417 10.86 -19.85 -18.24
N LEU A 418 11.59 -19.05 -17.46
CA LEU A 418 11.17 -17.70 -17.08
C LEU A 418 11.35 -16.74 -18.25
N ASN A 419 10.70 -15.57 -18.20
CA ASN A 419 10.74 -14.59 -19.29
C ASN A 419 12.14 -14.00 -19.55
N ASN A 420 13.05 -14.09 -18.57
CA ASN A 420 14.47 -13.76 -18.74
C ASN A 420 15.29 -14.86 -19.44
N GLY A 421 14.65 -15.93 -19.93
CA GLY A 421 15.27 -17.07 -20.60
C GLY A 421 15.87 -18.13 -19.67
N GLN A 422 15.81 -17.95 -18.35
CA GLN A 422 16.35 -18.93 -17.41
C GLN A 422 15.45 -20.16 -17.32
N SER A 423 16.03 -21.34 -17.58
CA SER A 423 15.37 -22.62 -17.31
C SER A 423 15.46 -22.97 -15.83
N MET A 424 14.29 -23.16 -15.23
CA MET A 424 14.08 -23.39 -13.82
C MET A 424 13.53 -24.79 -13.57
N THR A 425 14.31 -25.60 -12.85
CA THR A 425 13.84 -26.88 -12.28
C THR A 425 13.20 -26.62 -10.92
N ILE A 426 12.48 -27.61 -10.38
CA ILE A 426 11.94 -27.58 -9.00
C ILE A 426 12.99 -27.10 -7.99
N GLN A 427 14.21 -27.66 -8.06
CA GLN A 427 15.30 -27.29 -7.15
C GLN A 427 15.74 -25.84 -7.30
N ARG A 428 15.85 -25.34 -8.54
CA ARG A 428 16.22 -23.94 -8.79
C ARG A 428 15.14 -22.98 -8.30
N LEU A 429 13.86 -23.35 -8.44
CA LEU A 429 12.75 -22.54 -7.93
C LEU A 429 12.76 -22.48 -6.41
N TYR A 430 12.94 -23.59 -5.70
CA TYR A 430 13.08 -23.56 -4.24
C TYR A 430 14.32 -22.79 -3.78
N LEU A 431 15.44 -22.88 -4.48
CA LEU A 431 16.62 -22.05 -4.18
C LEU A 431 16.33 -20.55 -4.33
N LYS A 432 15.57 -20.15 -5.36
CA LYS A 432 15.14 -18.76 -5.55
C LYS A 432 14.15 -18.32 -4.47
N ALA A 433 13.21 -19.18 -4.06
CA ALA A 433 12.33 -18.89 -2.92
C ALA A 433 13.13 -18.66 -1.63
N ILE A 434 14.14 -19.50 -1.35
CA ILE A 434 15.05 -19.33 -0.20
C ILE A 434 15.85 -18.03 -0.28
N GLU A 435 16.31 -17.65 -1.47
CA GLU A 435 17.02 -16.37 -1.68
C GLU A 435 16.13 -15.17 -1.37
N CYS A 436 14.87 -15.24 -1.78
CA CYS A 436 13.88 -14.17 -1.59
C CYS A 436 13.40 -14.07 -0.14
N GLU A 437 13.17 -15.20 0.52
CA GLU A 437 12.69 -15.26 1.91
C GLU A 437 13.43 -16.37 2.70
N PRO A 438 14.62 -16.06 3.25
CA PRO A 438 15.47 -17.05 3.93
C PRO A 438 14.89 -17.63 5.23
N THR A 439 13.80 -17.05 5.74
CA THR A 439 13.13 -17.48 6.98
C THR A 439 11.92 -18.39 6.73
N ASP A 440 11.47 -18.58 5.48
CA ASP A 440 10.37 -19.52 5.20
C ASP A 440 10.90 -20.96 5.23
N PHE A 441 10.34 -21.80 6.10
CA PHE A 441 10.74 -23.19 6.24
C PHE A 441 10.33 -24.06 5.04
N LYS A 442 9.25 -23.72 4.32
CA LYS A 442 8.67 -24.62 3.31
C LYS A 442 9.61 -24.88 2.13
N PRO A 443 10.29 -23.87 1.54
CA PRO A 443 11.28 -24.12 0.50
C PRO A 443 12.43 -25.03 0.95
N TYR A 444 12.96 -24.89 2.18
CA TYR A 444 14.01 -25.77 2.70
C TYR A 444 13.52 -27.22 2.84
N TYR A 445 12.34 -27.41 3.43
CA TYR A 445 11.72 -28.72 3.61
C TYR A 445 11.47 -29.42 2.26
N ASN A 446 10.83 -28.74 1.31
CA ASN A 446 10.53 -29.33 0.01
C ASN A 446 11.78 -29.53 -0.84
N LEU A 447 12.78 -28.63 -0.74
CA LEU A 447 14.07 -28.82 -1.41
C LEU A 447 14.78 -30.07 -0.89
N ALA A 448 14.76 -30.30 0.43
CA ALA A 448 15.33 -31.50 1.05
C ALA A 448 14.68 -32.78 0.50
N ALA A 449 13.36 -32.78 0.36
CA ALA A 449 12.60 -33.90 -0.19
C ALA A 449 12.92 -34.20 -1.66
N THR A 450 13.42 -33.21 -2.42
CA THR A 450 13.87 -33.45 -3.81
C THR A 450 15.23 -34.15 -3.92
N LEU A 451 16.05 -34.12 -2.87
CA LEU A 451 17.42 -34.64 -2.90
C LEU A 451 17.46 -36.13 -2.58
N SER A 452 18.10 -36.91 -3.46
CA SER A 452 18.46 -38.29 -3.16
C SER A 452 19.51 -38.35 -2.03
N SER A 453 19.49 -39.44 -1.26
CA SER A 453 20.47 -39.67 -0.18
C SER A 453 21.92 -39.54 -0.70
N GLY A 454 22.75 -38.81 0.06
CA GLY A 454 24.15 -38.55 -0.26
C GLY A 454 24.40 -37.48 -1.34
N LYS A 455 23.36 -36.87 -1.92
CA LYS A 455 23.51 -35.72 -2.82
C LYS A 455 23.55 -34.40 -2.04
N THR A 456 24.25 -33.43 -2.61
CA THR A 456 24.34 -32.07 -2.09
C THR A 456 23.79 -31.07 -3.10
N ILE A 457 23.32 -29.94 -2.58
CA ILE A 457 22.97 -28.75 -3.34
C ILE A 457 23.65 -27.54 -2.72
N THR A 458 24.01 -26.56 -3.52
CA THR A 458 24.66 -25.33 -3.03
C THR A 458 23.63 -24.22 -2.96
N LEU A 459 23.47 -23.61 -1.78
CA LEU A 459 22.68 -22.39 -1.59
C LEU A 459 23.41 -21.19 -2.22
N ASN A 460 22.69 -20.09 -2.46
CA ASN A 460 23.27 -18.90 -3.09
C ASN A 460 24.35 -18.21 -2.24
N ASN A 461 24.35 -18.44 -0.92
CA ASN A 461 25.42 -18.02 -0.02
C ASN A 461 26.68 -18.92 -0.07
N GLY A 462 26.74 -19.89 -0.98
CA GLY A 462 27.86 -20.82 -1.18
C GLY A 462 27.85 -22.05 -0.26
N GLN A 463 26.89 -22.17 0.67
CA GLN A 463 26.82 -23.31 1.57
C GLN A 463 26.37 -24.58 0.85
N SER A 464 27.17 -25.65 0.97
CA SER A 464 26.78 -26.98 0.50
C SER A 464 25.89 -27.67 1.53
N MET A 465 24.69 -28.05 1.07
CA MET A 465 23.61 -28.59 1.86
C MET A 465 23.27 -30.01 1.44
N THR A 466 23.22 -30.92 2.41
CA THR A 466 22.57 -32.23 2.27
C THR A 466 21.09 -32.10 2.58
N ASN A 467 20.28 -33.12 2.27
CA ASN A 467 18.90 -33.20 2.75
C ASN A 467 18.79 -33.03 4.29
N GLN A 468 19.71 -33.61 5.06
CA GLN A 468 19.74 -33.47 6.53
C GLN A 468 19.91 -32.01 6.96
N ARG A 469 20.88 -31.29 6.35
CA ARG A 469 21.12 -29.88 6.66
C ARG A 469 19.95 -28.99 6.27
N LEU A 470 19.25 -29.32 5.18
CA LEU A 470 18.04 -28.61 4.77
C LEU A 470 16.88 -28.85 5.75
N TYR A 471 16.65 -30.09 6.21
CA TYR A 471 15.64 -30.34 7.25
C TYR A 471 16.00 -29.66 8.58
N LEU A 472 17.27 -29.62 8.97
CA LEU A 472 17.71 -28.84 10.14
C LEU A 472 17.42 -27.35 9.97
N LYS A 473 17.65 -26.78 8.78
CA LYS A 473 17.29 -25.38 8.48
C LYS A 473 15.78 -25.15 8.49
N ALA A 474 14.97 -26.10 8.00
CA ALA A 474 13.53 -26.02 8.10
C ALA A 474 13.06 -26.03 9.57
N ILE A 475 13.66 -26.85 10.44
CA ILE A 475 13.40 -26.87 11.89
C ILE A 475 13.85 -25.57 12.55
N GLU A 476 14.96 -24.97 12.12
CA GLU A 476 15.40 -23.65 12.59
C GLU A 476 14.36 -22.57 12.34
N CYS A 477 13.79 -22.58 11.13
CA CYS A 477 12.80 -21.61 10.68
C CYS A 477 11.42 -21.87 11.30
N ASN A 478 11.06 -23.14 11.51
CA ASN A 478 9.83 -23.54 12.19
C ASN A 478 10.06 -24.75 13.11
N PRO A 479 10.37 -24.52 14.41
CA PRO A 479 10.69 -25.58 15.36
C PRO A 479 9.55 -26.54 15.71
N THR A 480 8.31 -26.24 15.32
CA THR A 480 7.13 -27.07 15.62
C THR A 480 6.59 -27.79 14.40
N TYR A 481 7.26 -27.71 13.24
CA TYR A 481 6.79 -28.38 12.03
C TYR A 481 7.13 -29.88 12.04
N SER A 482 6.18 -30.70 12.53
CA SER A 482 6.30 -32.16 12.68
C SER A 482 6.97 -32.86 11.47
N PRO A 483 6.55 -32.64 10.20
CA PRO A 483 7.12 -33.36 9.07
C PRO A 483 8.63 -33.19 8.88
N SER A 484 9.22 -32.08 9.35
CA SER A 484 10.68 -31.91 9.27
C SER A 484 11.43 -32.83 10.24
N TYR A 485 10.87 -33.11 11.42
CA TYR A 485 11.45 -34.06 12.36
C TYR A 485 11.32 -35.50 11.86
N ASN A 486 10.13 -35.88 11.37
CA ASN A 486 9.89 -37.17 10.74
C ASN A 486 10.88 -37.43 9.59
N ASN A 487 10.95 -36.51 8.62
CA ASN A 487 11.80 -36.70 7.46
C ASN A 487 13.29 -36.59 7.80
N LEU A 488 13.70 -35.75 8.76
CA LEU A 488 15.07 -35.76 9.25
C LEU A 488 15.45 -37.12 9.83
N ALA A 489 14.58 -37.74 10.64
CA ALA A 489 14.81 -39.07 11.20
C ALA A 489 15.00 -40.13 10.11
N THR A 490 14.22 -40.09 9.03
CA THR A 490 14.38 -41.03 7.90
C THR A 490 15.74 -40.92 7.18
N THR A 491 16.47 -39.81 7.37
CA THR A 491 17.82 -39.65 6.80
C THR A 491 18.92 -40.26 7.67
N LEU A 492 18.63 -40.57 8.93
CA LEU A 492 19.62 -41.13 9.86
C LEU A 492 19.79 -42.63 9.60
N THR A 493 21.01 -43.11 9.83
CA THR A 493 21.28 -44.55 9.87
C THR A 493 21.13 -45.06 11.29
N PHE A 494 20.77 -46.34 11.43
CA PHE A 494 20.52 -46.96 12.72
C PHE A 494 21.65 -46.69 13.74
N LYS A 495 21.27 -46.23 14.93
CA LYS A 495 22.15 -45.82 16.05
C LYS A 495 23.01 -44.57 15.83
N THR A 496 22.74 -43.78 14.79
CA THR A 496 23.32 -42.43 14.68
C THR A 496 22.45 -41.40 15.39
N SER A 497 23.09 -40.31 15.80
CA SER A 497 22.42 -39.13 16.33
C SER A 497 22.78 -37.92 15.50
N ILE A 498 21.91 -36.92 15.54
CA ILE A 498 22.15 -35.62 14.91
C ILE A 498 21.99 -34.53 15.95
N THR A 499 22.84 -33.51 15.87
CA THR A 499 22.76 -32.33 16.72
C THR A 499 21.84 -31.32 16.05
N LEU A 500 20.74 -30.99 16.72
CA LEU A 500 19.86 -29.88 16.34
C LEU A 500 20.57 -28.54 16.57
N ASN A 501 20.03 -27.47 15.98
CA ASN A 501 20.62 -26.13 16.10
C ASN A 501 20.62 -25.58 17.55
N ASN A 502 19.76 -26.09 18.41
CA ASN A 502 19.74 -25.78 19.84
C ASN A 502 20.80 -26.57 20.66
N GLY A 503 21.66 -27.35 20.00
CA GLY A 503 22.71 -28.16 20.63
C GLY A 503 22.24 -29.54 21.12
N GLN A 504 20.93 -29.85 21.05
CA GLN A 504 20.40 -31.13 21.48
C GLN A 504 20.77 -32.24 20.48
N SER A 505 21.45 -33.27 20.96
CA SER A 505 21.70 -34.50 20.19
C SER A 505 20.48 -35.40 20.26
N MET A 506 19.94 -35.81 19.11
CA MET A 506 18.75 -36.64 19.01
C MET A 506 19.01 -37.87 18.13
N THR A 507 18.51 -39.02 18.56
CA THR A 507 18.46 -40.26 17.76
C THR A 507 17.26 -40.25 16.81
N GLU A 508 17.21 -41.19 15.86
CA GLU A 508 16.04 -41.39 14.98
C GLU A 508 14.73 -41.54 15.77
N GLN A 509 14.74 -42.33 16.85
CA GLN A 509 13.56 -42.55 17.70
C GLN A 509 13.11 -41.27 18.39
N GLN A 510 14.05 -40.49 18.92
CA GLN A 510 13.75 -39.23 19.60
C GLN A 510 13.19 -38.19 18.64
N LEU A 511 13.64 -38.17 17.38
CA LEU A 511 13.08 -37.31 16.35
C LEU A 511 11.65 -37.70 15.99
N TYR A 512 11.34 -39.00 15.83
CA TYR A 512 9.96 -39.45 15.62
C TYR A 512 9.05 -39.12 16.80
N LEU A 513 9.54 -39.29 18.04
CA LEU A 513 8.80 -38.90 19.24
C LEU A 513 8.51 -37.40 19.28
N LYS A 514 9.47 -36.56 18.89
CA LYS A 514 9.25 -35.11 18.76
C LYS A 514 8.24 -34.77 17.67
N SER A 515 8.27 -35.48 16.55
CA SER A 515 7.26 -35.34 15.50
C SER A 515 5.85 -35.61 16.04
N ILE A 516 5.67 -36.72 16.77
CA ILE A 516 4.41 -37.10 17.41
C ILE A 516 3.98 -36.07 18.47
N GLU A 517 4.92 -35.50 19.20
CA GLU A 517 4.64 -34.44 20.18
C GLU A 517 4.07 -33.18 19.52
N TYR A 518 4.61 -32.77 18.37
CA TYR A 518 4.14 -31.58 17.67
C TYR A 518 2.87 -31.80 16.84
N ASP A 519 2.69 -32.99 16.27
CA ASP A 519 1.46 -33.38 15.58
C ASP A 519 1.10 -34.84 15.89
N PRO A 520 0.29 -35.08 16.94
CA PRO A 520 -0.18 -36.42 17.29
C PRO A 520 -1.14 -37.03 16.25
N ALA A 521 -1.66 -36.24 15.31
CA ALA A 521 -2.58 -36.70 14.26
C ALA A 521 -1.85 -37.14 12.98
N ASP A 522 -0.54 -36.89 12.86
CA ASP A 522 0.28 -37.36 11.75
C ASP A 522 0.55 -38.88 11.88
N PRO A 523 0.09 -39.73 10.93
CA PRO A 523 0.28 -41.18 10.98
C PRO A 523 1.73 -41.62 10.75
N ASP A 524 2.53 -40.85 10.00
CA ASP A 524 3.83 -41.29 9.48
C ASP A 524 4.89 -41.49 10.59
N PRO A 525 5.02 -40.59 11.58
CA PRO A 525 5.94 -40.78 12.70
C PRO A 525 5.68 -42.04 13.51
N TYR A 526 4.42 -42.44 13.72
CA TYR A 526 4.09 -43.67 14.45
C TYR A 526 4.54 -44.90 13.67
N PHE A 527 4.26 -44.95 12.37
CA PHE A 527 4.71 -46.03 11.49
C PHE A 527 6.23 -46.12 11.47
N ASN A 528 6.90 -45.00 11.24
CA ASN A 528 8.35 -44.94 11.16
C ASN A 528 9.02 -45.31 12.49
N LEU A 529 8.52 -44.79 13.61
CA LEU A 529 8.98 -45.16 14.96
C LEU A 529 8.81 -46.66 15.20
N ALA A 530 7.66 -47.23 14.87
CA ALA A 530 7.43 -48.67 15.01
C ALA A 530 8.45 -49.50 14.22
N ASN A 531 8.87 -49.03 13.04
CA ASN A 531 9.86 -49.72 12.22
C ASN A 531 11.27 -49.70 12.84
N THR A 532 11.58 -48.74 13.70
CA THR A 532 12.85 -48.72 14.47
C THR A 532 12.87 -49.71 15.63
N LEU A 533 11.70 -50.07 16.19
CA LEU A 533 11.59 -50.93 17.37
C LEU A 533 11.76 -52.42 17.02
N SER A 534 12.43 -53.15 17.91
CA SER A 534 12.37 -54.61 17.92
C SER A 534 11.00 -55.12 18.42
N LEU A 535 10.67 -56.38 18.17
CA LEU A 535 9.31 -56.92 18.38
C LEU A 535 8.79 -56.77 19.83
N TYR A 536 9.70 -56.85 20.81
CA TYR A 536 9.37 -56.80 22.24
C TYR A 536 9.80 -55.49 22.90
N GLU A 537 10.34 -54.56 22.13
CA GLU A 537 10.71 -53.25 22.62
C GLU A 537 9.49 -52.35 22.74
N THR A 538 9.56 -51.45 23.71
CA THR A 538 8.50 -50.50 24.03
C THR A 538 9.11 -49.12 24.13
N VAL A 539 8.37 -48.14 23.66
CA VAL A 539 8.73 -46.72 23.75
C VAL A 539 7.68 -46.00 24.58
N THR A 540 8.08 -44.95 25.28
CA THR A 540 7.17 -44.06 26.02
C THR A 540 6.98 -42.79 25.20
N LEU A 541 5.73 -42.46 24.90
CA LEU A 541 5.35 -41.21 24.25
C LEU A 541 5.46 -40.03 25.24
N HIS A 542 5.35 -38.79 24.73
CA HIS A 542 5.42 -37.57 25.54
C HIS A 542 4.27 -37.45 26.58
N ASN A 543 3.19 -38.21 26.40
CA ASN A 543 2.04 -38.26 27.31
C ASN A 543 2.12 -39.44 28.32
N ASP A 544 3.33 -39.97 28.54
CA ASP A 544 3.63 -41.11 29.41
C ASP A 544 2.97 -42.45 29.02
N VAL A 545 2.35 -42.52 27.83
CA VAL A 545 1.79 -43.77 27.31
C VAL A 545 2.91 -44.64 26.76
N LYS A 546 3.04 -45.84 27.33
CA LYS A 546 3.99 -46.85 26.86
C LYS A 546 3.36 -47.67 25.73
N MET A 547 4.01 -47.69 24.57
CA MET A 547 3.53 -48.37 23.38
C MET A 547 4.52 -49.41 22.88
N THR A 548 3.99 -50.54 22.43
CA THR A 548 4.70 -51.58 21.68
C THR A 548 4.74 -51.24 20.19
N LYS A 549 5.63 -51.91 19.43
CA LYS A 549 5.65 -51.87 17.96
C LYS A 549 4.26 -52.09 17.35
N GLN A 550 3.51 -53.07 17.85
CA GLN A 550 2.18 -53.41 17.35
C GLN A 550 1.15 -52.29 17.63
N GLN A 551 1.20 -51.67 18.82
CA GLN A 551 0.31 -50.56 19.17
C GLN A 551 0.60 -49.31 18.33
N LEU A 552 1.87 -48.99 18.07
CA LEU A 552 2.24 -47.86 17.20
C LEU A 552 1.71 -48.04 15.77
N LEU A 553 1.85 -49.25 15.21
CA LEU A 553 1.32 -49.57 13.88
C LEU A 553 -0.21 -49.48 13.82
N LEU A 554 -0.89 -49.89 14.90
CA LEU A 554 -2.36 -49.76 15.00
C LEU A 554 -2.79 -48.30 15.11
N GLU A 555 -2.05 -47.45 15.83
CA GLU A 555 -2.35 -46.01 15.88
C GLU A 555 -2.11 -45.31 14.55
N SER A 556 -1.00 -45.61 13.87
CA SER A 556 -0.77 -45.14 12.50
C SER A 556 -1.94 -45.51 11.58
N LEU A 557 -2.39 -46.78 11.64
CA LEU A 557 -3.54 -47.26 10.85
C LEU A 557 -4.87 -46.61 11.26
N ARG A 558 -5.04 -46.24 12.53
CA ARG A 558 -6.26 -45.53 13.00
C ARG A 558 -6.32 -44.12 12.43
N LEU A 559 -5.17 -43.48 12.28
CA LEU A 559 -5.05 -42.13 11.73
C LEU A 559 -5.16 -42.12 10.20
N ASP A 560 -4.57 -43.13 9.53
CA ASP A 560 -4.65 -43.30 8.08
C ASP A 560 -4.70 -44.80 7.71
N ASP A 561 -5.86 -45.25 7.24
CA ASP A 561 -6.10 -46.65 6.86
C ASP A 561 -5.73 -46.98 5.41
N THR A 562 -5.23 -45.99 4.64
CA THR A 562 -4.87 -46.15 3.23
C THR A 562 -3.45 -46.69 3.02
N GLN A 563 -2.61 -46.66 4.06
CA GLN A 563 -1.21 -47.08 3.96
C GLN A 563 -1.04 -48.60 3.93
N ALA A 564 -0.97 -49.17 2.73
CA ALA A 564 -0.73 -50.61 2.50
C ALA A 564 0.50 -51.17 3.26
N SER A 565 1.55 -50.36 3.42
CA SER A 565 2.79 -50.71 4.14
C SER A 565 2.56 -51.01 5.63
N VAL A 566 1.56 -50.37 6.25
CA VAL A 566 1.22 -50.55 7.66
C VAL A 566 0.63 -51.94 7.88
N PHE A 567 -0.32 -52.39 7.03
CA PHE A 567 -0.88 -53.74 7.10
C PHE A 567 0.19 -54.83 7.00
N LYS A 568 1.13 -54.67 6.06
CA LYS A 568 2.28 -55.59 5.94
C LYS A 568 3.09 -55.64 7.23
N SER A 569 3.38 -54.47 7.81
CA SER A 569 4.19 -54.35 9.02
C SER A 569 3.50 -54.96 10.24
N ILE A 570 2.17 -54.77 10.38
CA ILE A 570 1.35 -55.43 11.40
C ILE A 570 1.42 -56.94 11.21
N GLY A 571 1.22 -57.44 9.99
CA GLY A 571 1.29 -58.88 9.69
C GLY A 571 2.64 -59.51 10.07
N LEU A 572 3.73 -58.76 9.94
CA LEU A 572 5.07 -59.20 10.34
C LEU A 572 5.27 -59.26 11.86
N THR A 573 4.43 -58.60 12.66
CA THR A 573 4.45 -58.74 14.14
C THR A 573 3.82 -60.05 14.63
N LEU A 574 3.01 -60.72 13.80
CA LEU A 574 2.30 -61.95 14.18
C LEU A 574 3.19 -63.19 14.00
N LEU A 575 3.33 -63.99 15.07
CA LEU A 575 4.28 -65.11 15.12
C LEU A 575 3.89 -66.29 14.23
N ASN A 576 2.59 -66.48 13.95
CA ASN A 576 2.10 -67.56 13.11
C ASN A 576 0.88 -67.16 12.26
N ASN A 577 0.57 -67.95 11.23
CA ASN A 577 -0.50 -67.66 10.27
C ASN A 577 -1.92 -67.77 10.83
N LYS A 578 -2.10 -68.35 12.02
CA LYS A 578 -3.41 -68.51 12.67
C LYS A 578 -3.69 -67.41 13.69
N GLN A 579 -2.68 -66.64 14.09
CA GLN A 579 -2.85 -65.51 14.99
C GLN A 579 -3.61 -64.40 14.27
N THR A 580 -4.64 -63.88 14.93
CA THR A 580 -5.43 -62.74 14.46
C THR A 580 -5.15 -61.52 15.32
N ILE A 581 -5.32 -60.34 14.73
CA ILE A 581 -5.28 -59.06 15.41
C ILE A 581 -6.59 -58.33 15.12
N THR A 582 -7.08 -57.57 16.10
CA THR A 582 -8.22 -56.67 15.90
C THR A 582 -7.68 -55.33 15.44
N LEU A 583 -8.10 -54.88 14.26
CA LEU A 583 -7.75 -53.59 13.69
C LEU A 583 -8.57 -52.46 14.35
N PRO A 584 -8.20 -51.17 14.17
CA PRO A 584 -8.93 -50.05 14.77
C PRO A 584 -10.40 -49.94 14.34
N ASN A 585 -10.73 -50.46 13.15
CA ASN A 585 -12.10 -50.55 12.62
C ASN A 585 -12.90 -51.74 13.20
N GLY A 586 -12.32 -52.53 14.12
CA GLY A 586 -12.93 -53.72 14.73
C GLY A 586 -12.79 -55.02 13.92
N GLU A 587 -12.22 -54.97 12.71
CA GLU A 587 -12.02 -56.15 11.87
C GLU A 587 -10.93 -57.07 12.45
N GLN A 588 -11.21 -58.38 12.54
CA GLN A 588 -10.18 -59.36 12.87
C GLN A 588 -9.50 -59.88 11.61
N MET A 589 -8.19 -59.65 11.51
CA MET A 589 -7.39 -60.14 10.39
C MET A 589 -6.27 -61.07 10.86
N SER A 590 -6.10 -62.17 10.15
CA SER A 590 -4.93 -63.05 10.27
C SER A 590 -3.70 -62.46 9.57
N ARG A 591 -2.50 -62.95 9.90
CA ARG A 591 -1.27 -62.61 9.19
C ARG A 591 -1.38 -62.72 7.67
N ARG A 592 -2.06 -63.76 7.16
CA ARG A 592 -2.24 -63.96 5.72
C ARG A 592 -3.12 -62.88 5.09
N GLN A 593 -4.22 -62.52 5.75
CA GLN A 593 -5.15 -61.48 5.29
C GLN A 593 -4.47 -60.10 5.28
N LEU A 594 -3.68 -59.78 6.32
CA LEU A 594 -2.93 -58.52 6.38
C LEU A 594 -1.91 -58.39 5.25
N ILE A 595 -1.14 -59.46 4.97
CA ILE A 595 -0.16 -59.46 3.87
C ILE A 595 -0.85 -59.40 2.51
N GLN A 596 -2.05 -59.96 2.38
CA GLN A 596 -2.84 -59.87 1.15
C GLN A 596 -3.38 -58.45 0.95
N LYS A 597 -3.98 -57.85 1.98
CA LYS A 597 -4.49 -56.47 1.94
C LYS A 597 -3.40 -55.44 1.64
N ALA A 598 -2.16 -55.72 2.04
CA ALA A 598 -1.01 -54.88 1.68
C ALA A 598 -0.57 -54.96 0.20
N ARG A 599 -1.18 -55.84 -0.61
CA ARG A 599 -0.89 -56.03 -2.05
C ARG A 599 -2.04 -55.60 -2.95
N GLU A 600 -3.23 -55.45 -2.37
CA GLU A 600 -4.42 -54.88 -3.00
C GLU A 600 -4.30 -53.36 -2.96
#